data_AF-A0A930FRT3-F1
#
_entry.id   AF-A0A930FRT3-F1
#
_cell.length_a   1.000
_cell.length_b   1.000
_cell.length_c   1.000
_cell.angle_alpha   90.00
_cell.angle_beta   90.00
_cell.angle_gamma   90.00
#
_symmetry.space_group_name_H-M   'P 1'
#
loop_
_entity.id
_entity.type
_entity.pdbx_description
1 polymer ?
#
loop_
_entity_poly.entity_id
_entity_poly.type
_entity_poly.pdbx_seq_one_letter_code
_entity_poly.pdbx_strand_id
1 'polypeptide(L)'
;MMAEQKEPIIISVSDPGGIERDYVQDVVIPFAGKEFAVLVSIPEDGENVEEPEIILARVDTDKNGEAEYVPPTDEEYDAVAEIYNEM
;
A
#
# COMPACT_ATOMS: atom_id res chain seq x y z
N MET A 1 1.19 -25.46 -14.97
CA MET A 1 0.56 -24.18 -14.61
C MET A 1 1.68 -23.21 -14.33
N MET A 2 1.86 -22.19 -15.17
CA MET A 2 2.71 -21.07 -14.79
C MET A 2 1.88 -20.30 -13.76
N ALA A 3 2.26 -20.34 -12.49
CA ALA A 3 1.76 -19.36 -11.55
C ALA A 3 2.28 -18.01 -12.08
N GLU A 4 1.38 -17.13 -12.51
CA GLU A 4 1.71 -15.72 -12.70
C GLU A 4 2.13 -15.21 -11.32
N GLN A 5 3.43 -15.30 -11.03
CA GLN A 5 4.04 -14.63 -9.91
C GLN A 5 3.94 -13.14 -10.24
N LYS A 6 2.85 -12.49 -9.81
CA LYS A 6 2.71 -11.05 -9.87
C LYS A 6 3.95 -10.50 -9.15
N GLU A 7 4.81 -9.78 -9.87
CA GLU A 7 6.00 -9.19 -9.28
C GLU A 7 5.57 -8.27 -8.14
N PRO A 8 6.19 -8.36 -6.95
CA PRO A 8 5.85 -7.48 -5.83
C PRO A 8 6.12 -6.05 -6.27
N ILE A 9 5.09 -5.21 -6.22
CA ILE A 9 5.23 -3.78 -6.53
C ILE A 9 5.83 -3.14 -5.29
N ILE A 10 7.01 -2.52 -5.45
CA ILE A 10 7.69 -1.79 -4.38
C ILE A 10 7.37 -0.30 -4.54
N ILE A 11 6.84 0.30 -3.48
CA ILE A 11 6.44 1.70 -3.42
C ILE A 11 7.34 2.37 -2.39
N SER A 12 8.12 3.36 -2.82
CA SER A 12 8.90 4.20 -1.93
C SER A 12 8.03 5.39 -1.50
N VAL A 13 7.71 5.46 -0.21
CA VAL A 13 6.93 6.55 0.39
C VAL A 13 7.89 7.45 1.15
N SER A 14 7.88 8.75 0.81
CA SER A 14 8.60 9.77 1.59
C SER A 14 7.67 10.33 2.64
N ASP A 15 7.98 10.06 3.90
CA ASP A 15 7.28 10.66 5.03
C ASP A 15 7.55 12.18 5.12
N PRO A 16 6.71 12.96 5.80
CA PRO A 16 6.93 14.39 6.05
C PRO A 16 8.24 14.70 6.81
N GLY A 17 8.87 13.69 7.42
CA GLY A 17 10.20 13.78 8.01
C GLY A 17 11.36 13.71 7.00
N GLY A 18 11.08 13.48 5.71
CA GLY A 18 12.08 13.27 4.67
C GLY A 18 12.76 11.89 4.75
N ILE A 19 12.16 10.95 5.47
CA ILE A 19 12.60 9.55 5.52
C ILE A 19 11.85 8.83 4.41
N GLU A 20 12.60 8.21 3.49
CA GLU A 20 12.04 7.36 2.46
C GLU A 20 11.98 5.94 3.02
N ARG A 21 10.80 5.32 2.92
CA ARG A 21 10.57 3.94 3.34
C ARG A 21 10.00 3.15 2.17
N ASP A 22 10.53 1.96 1.97
CA ASP A 22 10.04 1.05 0.94
C ASP A 22 8.93 0.17 1.51
N TYR A 23 7.82 0.10 0.77
CA TYR A 23 6.69 -0.74 1.08
C TYR A 23 6.43 -1.71 -0.06
N VAL A 24 5.99 -2.92 0.26
CA VAL A 24 5.50 -3.88 -0.73
C VAL A 24 3.98 -3.84 -0.79
N GLN A 25 3.43 -3.80 -2.00
CA GLN A 25 2.00 -3.95 -2.22
C GLN A 25 1.58 -5.40 -1.97
N ASP A 26 0.84 -5.62 -0.88
CA ASP A 26 0.37 -6.95 -0.48
C ASP A 26 -0.99 -7.26 -1.13
N VAL A 27 -2.01 -6.42 -0.88
CA VAL A 27 -3.38 -6.62 -1.37
C VAL A 27 -3.92 -5.33 -2.01
N VAL A 28 -4.74 -5.45 -3.05
CA VAL A 28 -5.50 -4.33 -3.63
C VAL A 28 -7.00 -4.56 -3.44
N ILE A 29 -7.65 -3.65 -2.75
CA ILE A 29 -9.06 -3.67 -2.37
C ILE A 29 -9.80 -2.60 -3.19
N PRO A 30 -10.71 -2.98 -4.08
CA PRO A 30 -11.55 -2.02 -4.78
C PRO A 30 -12.68 -1.52 -3.86
N PHE A 31 -12.77 -0.21 -3.64
CA PHE A 31 -13.80 0.41 -2.82
C PHE A 31 -14.32 1.71 -3.44
N ALA A 32 -15.64 1.88 -3.46
CA ALA A 32 -16.31 3.09 -3.99
C ALA A 32 -15.87 3.50 -5.42
N GLY A 33 -15.47 2.54 -6.27
CA GLY A 33 -14.98 2.81 -7.63
C GLY A 33 -13.52 3.29 -7.71
N LYS A 34 -12.78 3.18 -6.60
CA LYS A 34 -11.34 3.44 -6.49
C LYS A 34 -10.63 2.15 -6.06
N GLU A 35 -9.32 2.13 -6.21
CA GLU A 35 -8.48 1.00 -5.79
C GLU A 35 -7.65 1.43 -4.56
N PHE A 36 -7.54 0.56 -3.57
CA PHE A 36 -6.76 0.80 -2.36
C PHE A 36 -5.74 -0.32 -2.18
N ALA A 37 -4.47 0.03 -2.13
CA ALA A 37 -3.38 -0.88 -1.90
C ALA A 37 -3.02 -0.92 -0.41
N VAL A 38 -2.98 -2.13 0.14
CA VAL A 38 -2.37 -2.42 1.43
C VAL A 38 -0.87 -2.54 1.21
N LEU A 39 -0.12 -1.66 1.85
CA LEU A 39 1.32 -1.52 1.74
C LEU A 39 1.96 -1.97 3.04
N VAL A 40 2.92 -2.90 2.95
CA VAL A 40 3.63 -3.45 4.12
C VAL A 40 5.08 -2.97 4.08
N SER A 41 5.54 -2.32 5.14
CA SER A 41 6.90 -1.79 5.20
C SER A 41 7.93 -2.91 5.14
N ILE A 42 8.97 -2.72 4.35
CA ILE A 42 10.07 -3.67 4.26
C ILE A 42 11.07 -3.33 5.37
N PRO A 43 11.35 -4.27 6.30
CA PRO A 43 12.39 -4.05 7.29
C PRO A 43 13.74 -3.88 6.59
N GLU A 44 14.43 -2.76 6.82
CA GLU A 44 15.81 -2.60 6.35
C GLU A 44 16.74 -3.56 7.12
N ASP A 45 17.75 -4.08 6.43
CA ASP A 45 18.68 -5.07 6.96
C ASP A 45 19.45 -4.48 8.16
N GLY A 46 19.09 -4.90 9.38
CA GLY A 46 19.66 -4.40 10.64
C GLY A 46 18.69 -3.59 11.51
N GLU A 47 17.51 -3.22 11.02
CA GLU A 47 16.45 -2.65 11.86
C GLU A 47 15.69 -3.78 12.58
N ASN A 48 15.65 -3.72 13.91
CA ASN A 48 14.71 -4.54 14.70
C ASN A 48 13.35 -3.84 14.70
N VAL A 49 12.68 -3.82 13.54
CA VAL A 49 11.24 -3.55 13.53
C VAL A 49 10.55 -4.83 14.00
N GLU A 50 10.04 -4.81 15.23
CA GLU A 50 9.35 -5.98 15.82
C GLU A 50 8.12 -6.36 15.00
N GLU A 51 7.48 -5.37 14.35
CA GLU A 51 6.31 -5.54 13.50
C GLU A 51 6.44 -4.65 12.25
N PRO A 52 6.18 -5.17 11.04
CA PRO A 52 6.12 -4.34 9.84
C PRO A 52 4.95 -3.36 9.95
N GLU A 53 5.17 -2.12 9.54
CA GLU A 53 4.14 -1.10 9.46
C GLU A 53 3.25 -1.38 8.25
N ILE A 54 1.95 -1.53 8.49
CA ILE A 54 0.95 -1.71 7.44
C ILE A 54 0.23 -0.38 7.26
N ILE A 55 0.31 0.18 6.07
CA ILE A 55 -0.40 1.41 5.69
C ILE A 55 -1.34 1.12 4.53
N LEU A 56 -2.42 1.90 4.45
CA LEU A 56 -3.32 1.86 3.31
C LEU A 56 -3.04 3.07 2.42
N ALA A 57 -2.89 2.84 1.13
CA ALA A 57 -2.76 3.89 0.13
C ALA A 57 -3.87 3.75 -0.91
N ARG A 58 -4.50 4.86 -1.29
CA ARG A 58 -5.39 4.90 -2.44
C ARG A 58 -4.55 4.95 -3.71
N VAL A 59 -4.88 4.10 -4.67
CA VAL A 59 -4.28 4.06 -5.99
C VAL A 59 -5.14 4.91 -6.92
N ASP A 60 -4.62 6.09 -7.26
CA ASP A 60 -5.16 6.94 -8.32
C ASP A 60 -4.40 6.73 -9.62
N THR A 61 -5.02 7.08 -10.74
CA THR A 61 -4.34 7.13 -12.03
C THR A 61 -4.04 8.58 -12.37
N ASP A 62 -2.77 8.91 -12.53
CA ASP A 62 -2.37 10.26 -12.90
C ASP A 62 -2.68 10.56 -14.39
N LYS A 63 -2.45 11.80 -14.81
CA LYS A 63 -2.64 12.25 -16.21
C LYS A 63 -1.76 11.49 -17.23
N ASN A 64 -0.67 10.86 -16.78
CA ASN A 64 0.22 10.04 -17.59
C ASN A 64 -0.24 8.57 -17.66
N GLY A 65 -1.25 8.17 -16.86
CA GLY A 65 -1.70 6.79 -16.79
C GLY A 65 -0.89 5.94 -15.81
N GLU A 66 -0.06 6.55 -14.97
CA GLU A 66 0.73 5.86 -13.95
C GLU A 66 -0.06 5.80 -12.62
N ALA A 67 0.23 4.77 -11.83
CA ALA A 67 -0.39 4.59 -10.53
C ALA A 67 0.22 5.56 -9.52
N GLU A 68 -0.60 6.46 -8.97
CA GLU A 68 -0.24 7.39 -7.92
C GLU A 68 -0.80 6.90 -6.59
N TYR A 69 0.07 6.64 -5.62
CA TYR A 69 -0.31 6.20 -4.28
C TYR A 69 -0.47 7.41 -3.38
N VAL A 70 -1.72 7.73 -3.02
CA VAL A 70 -2.05 8.86 -2.16
C VAL A 70 -2.66 8.39 -0.85
N PRO A 71 -2.51 9.14 0.26
CA PRO A 71 -3.16 8.79 1.51
C PRO A 71 -4.70 8.77 1.33
N PRO A 72 -5.39 7.71 1.77
CA PRO A 72 -6.84 7.65 1.79
C PRO A 72 -7.41 8.64 2.80
N THR A 73 -8.70 8.98 2.68
CA THR A 73 -9.40 9.70 3.77
C THR A 73 -9.67 8.77 4.94
N ASP A 74 -9.89 9.30 6.15
CA ASP A 74 -10.22 8.47 7.33
C ASP A 74 -11.44 7.56 7.07
N GLU A 75 -12.49 8.08 6.43
CA GLU A 75 -13.66 7.26 6.04
C GLU A 75 -13.32 6.14 5.05
N GLU A 76 -12.45 6.40 4.08
CA GLU A 76 -11.99 5.38 3.12
C GLU A 76 -11.12 4.34 3.83
N TYR A 77 -10.26 4.77 4.75
CA TYR A 77 -9.41 3.91 5.56
C TYR A 77 -10.23 2.96 6.42
N ASP A 78 -11.16 3.47 7.23
CA ASP A 78 -12.01 2.64 8.11
C ASP A 78 -12.80 1.61 7.29
N ALA A 79 -13.40 2.02 6.17
CA ALA A 79 -14.19 1.11 5.35
C ALA A 79 -13.33 0.01 4.69
N VAL A 80 -12.16 0.36 4.17
CA VAL A 80 -11.27 -0.61 3.52
C VAL A 80 -10.58 -1.50 4.55
N ALA A 81 -10.22 -0.96 5.72
CA ALA A 81 -9.67 -1.73 6.83
C ALA A 81 -10.69 -2.73 7.38
N GLU A 82 -11.98 -2.38 7.45
CA GLU A 82 -13.03 -3.32 7.82
C GLU A 82 -13.14 -4.46 6.80
N ILE A 83 -13.10 -4.15 5.50
CA ILE A 83 -13.09 -5.17 4.43
C ILE A 83 -11.87 -6.07 4.57
N TYR A 84 -10.67 -5.50 4.77
CA TYR A 84 -9.44 -6.27 4.93
C TYR A 84 -9.47 -7.20 6.16
N ASN A 85 -10.04 -6.72 7.28
CA ASN A 85 -10.20 -7.53 8.48
C ASN A 85 -11.27 -8.65 8.34
N GLU A 86 -12.21 -8.50 7.41
CA GLU A 86 -13.24 -9.51 7.12
C GLU A 86 -12.78 -10.58 6.11
N MET A 87 -11.68 -10.33 5.37
CA MET A 87 -11.08 -11.28 4.42
C MET A 87 -10.35 -12.44 5.12
#